data_AF-A0A444YF55-F1
#
_entry.id   AF-A0A444YF55-F1
#
_cell.length_a   1.000
_cell.length_b   1.000
_cell.length_c   1.000
_cell.angle_alpha   90.00
_cell.angle_beta   90.00
_cell.angle_gamma   90.00
#
_symmetry.space_group_name_H-M   'P 1'
#
loop_
_entity.id
_entity.type
_entity.pdbx_description
1 polymer ?
#
loop_
_entity_poly.entity_id
_entity_poly.type
_entity_poly.pdbx_seq_one_letter_code
_entity_poly.pdbx_strand_id
1 'polypeptide(L)'
;MLRIKRVPTVVSNYQKEEGGEATRPVGGCGRNCLKSCCIQEAKLPLYAFKRLEKAKGKDLALQECGEPPVSFLDSLILGEWEERMQRGLFRYDVTACETKVIPGEYGFIAQLNEGRHLKKRPTEFRVDKVLQPFDQNKFNFTKVGQEELLFQFESSDDGEVQFFPNAPIDVDNSPSLVAINVSPIEYGHVLLIPRIFECLPQRIDHESFLLALHMAAEAGNPYFRLGYNSLGAFATINHLHFQAYYLAAPFPIEKAPTKKIAKSNAGVKISELLKYPVRGLVFEGGDTLEDLANIVSDACICLQNNNIPYNVLIADSGKQVFLLPQVQIFLDNHSSFEKISKIFRLLMRLDEQCYAEKQALGEVDAELLDTQVNPAVWEISGHMVLKRKKDYEEASEANAWRLLAEVSLSEARFEEVNALIFEAIASFELEVKAETSEEEVNAAKSKARPAKAMVAGTQECLVLQ
;
A
#
# COMPACT_ATOMS: atom_id res chain seq x y z
N MET A 1 1.39 -35.20 -3.90
CA MET A 1 0.21 -34.75 -3.11
C MET A 1 0.71 -34.24 -1.76
N LEU A 2 0.97 -32.94 -1.65
CA LEU A 2 1.29 -32.31 -0.36
C LEU A 2 -0.03 -32.10 0.40
N ARG A 3 -0.28 -32.92 1.42
CA ARG A 3 -1.41 -32.75 2.34
C ARG A 3 -1.06 -31.64 3.33
N ILE A 4 -1.58 -30.44 3.09
CA ILE A 4 -1.53 -29.33 4.05
C ILE A 4 -2.40 -29.74 5.25
N LYS A 5 -1.78 -29.94 6.41
CA LYS A 5 -2.49 -30.12 7.68
C LYS A 5 -3.15 -28.79 8.05
N ARG A 6 -4.47 -28.77 8.21
CA ARG A 6 -5.18 -27.65 8.84
C ARG A 6 -4.68 -27.52 10.29
N VAL A 7 -3.85 -26.50 10.56
CA VAL A 7 -3.45 -26.12 11.91
C VAL A 7 -4.57 -25.25 12.51
N PRO A 8 -5.04 -25.53 13.74
CA PRO A 8 -6.03 -24.67 14.40
C PRO A 8 -5.52 -23.23 14.49
N THR A 9 -6.35 -22.26 14.09
CA THR A 9 -6.03 -20.84 14.19
C THR A 9 -5.88 -20.43 15.66
N VAL A 10 -4.66 -20.11 16.09
CA VAL A 10 -4.42 -19.43 17.37
C VAL A 10 -4.64 -17.96 17.10
N VAL A 11 -5.91 -17.55 17.00
CA VAL A 11 -6.24 -16.13 16.85
C VAL A 11 -5.58 -15.40 18.03
N SER A 12 -4.64 -14.51 17.74
CA SER A 12 -4.08 -13.55 18.69
C SER A 12 -5.27 -12.90 19.41
N ASN A 13 -5.50 -13.33 20.66
CA ASN A 13 -6.51 -12.75 21.55
C ASN A 13 -6.08 -11.36 22.04
N TYR A 14 -5.02 -10.78 21.48
CA TYR A 14 -4.44 -9.50 21.91
C TYR A 14 -5.23 -8.27 21.44
N GLN A 15 -6.32 -8.50 20.69
CA GLN A 15 -7.01 -7.48 19.93
C GLN A 15 -8.42 -7.14 20.44
N LYS A 16 -8.93 -7.87 21.46
CA LYS A 16 -10.13 -7.54 22.23
C LYS A 16 -9.72 -7.10 23.64
N GLU A 17 -10.11 -5.90 24.06
CA GLU A 17 -10.14 -5.57 25.49
C GLU A 17 -11.33 -6.29 26.12
N GLU A 18 -11.15 -7.54 26.53
CA GLU A 18 -12.02 -8.15 27.53
C GLU A 18 -11.34 -8.01 28.89
N GLY A 19 -11.95 -7.16 29.74
CA GLY A 19 -11.52 -6.84 31.10
C GLY A 19 -11.68 -8.01 32.06
N GLY A 20 -10.90 -9.07 31.86
CA GLY A 20 -10.76 -10.17 32.81
C GLY A 20 -9.42 -10.08 33.54
N GLU A 21 -9.47 -9.93 34.86
CA GLU A 21 -8.34 -10.17 35.75
C GLU A 21 -7.86 -11.62 35.58
N ALA A 22 -6.85 -11.84 34.75
CA ALA A 22 -6.09 -13.08 34.73
C ALA A 22 -4.92 -12.97 35.70
N THR A 23 -4.78 -13.98 36.55
CA THR A 23 -3.75 -14.15 37.57
C THR A 23 -2.34 -13.83 37.05
N ARG A 24 -1.66 -12.91 37.73
CA ARG A 24 -0.31 -12.43 37.38
C ARG A 24 0.72 -13.57 37.44
N PRO A 25 1.32 -13.99 36.32
CA PRO A 25 2.52 -14.80 36.35
C PRO A 25 3.71 -13.94 36.79
N VAL A 26 4.72 -14.57 37.40
CA VAL A 26 5.99 -13.92 37.71
C VAL A 26 6.73 -13.70 36.38
N GLY A 27 6.74 -12.45 35.89
CA GLY A 27 7.37 -12.04 34.63
C GLY A 27 6.35 -11.57 33.57
N GLY A 28 6.15 -10.25 33.47
CA GLY A 28 5.33 -9.61 32.43
C GLY A 28 3.81 -9.80 32.53
N CYS A 29 3.06 -9.23 31.58
CA CYS A 29 1.59 -9.29 31.56
C CYS A 29 1.01 -10.59 30.98
N GLY A 30 1.87 -11.57 30.64
CA GLY A 30 1.48 -12.81 29.97
C GLY A 30 1.01 -12.63 28.52
N ARG A 31 1.04 -11.41 27.98
CA ARG A 31 0.55 -11.06 26.62
C ARG A 31 1.66 -10.72 25.62
N ASN A 32 2.93 -10.89 25.99
CA ASN A 32 4.09 -10.56 25.15
C ASN A 32 3.97 -9.21 24.43
N CYS A 33 3.45 -8.19 25.12
CA CYS A 33 3.07 -6.92 24.49
C CYS A 33 4.27 -5.97 24.29
N LEU A 34 4.05 -4.85 23.62
CA LEU A 34 5.09 -3.82 23.41
C LEU A 34 5.23 -2.81 24.55
N LYS A 35 4.63 -3.06 25.72
CA LYS A 35 4.71 -2.16 26.89
C LYS A 35 5.93 -2.51 27.75
N SER A 36 6.27 -1.60 28.67
CA SER A 36 7.37 -1.75 29.64
C SER A 36 7.39 -3.07 30.41
N CYS A 37 6.23 -3.71 30.59
CA CYS A 37 6.15 -5.01 31.27
C CYS A 37 6.72 -6.20 30.46
N CYS A 38 6.93 -6.06 29.14
CA CYS A 38 7.39 -7.14 28.26
C CYS A 38 8.47 -6.73 27.25
N ILE A 39 8.69 -5.43 26.99
CA ILE A 39 9.58 -4.96 25.91
C ILE A 39 11.06 -4.87 26.30
N GLN A 40 11.40 -4.72 27.59
CA GLN A 40 12.76 -4.39 28.04
C GLN A 40 13.85 -5.42 27.67
N GLU A 41 13.47 -6.69 27.51
CA GLU A 41 14.37 -7.76 27.08
C GLU A 41 13.99 -8.32 25.70
N ALA A 42 13.07 -7.66 25.00
CA ALA A 42 12.61 -8.08 23.69
C ALA A 42 13.73 -7.93 22.67
N LYS A 43 13.95 -8.99 21.91
CA LYS A 43 14.87 -9.02 20.78
C LYS A 43 14.11 -9.38 19.53
N LEU A 44 14.46 -8.69 18.45
CA LEU A 44 13.87 -8.89 17.14
C LEU A 44 14.98 -8.82 16.10
N PRO A 45 14.94 -9.61 15.02
CA PRO A 45 15.90 -9.44 13.93
C PRO A 45 15.94 -7.98 13.46
N LEU A 46 17.11 -7.46 13.13
CA LEU A 46 17.30 -6.13 12.57
C LEU A 46 17.90 -6.26 11.18
N TYR A 47 17.22 -5.69 10.20
CA TYR A 47 17.72 -5.48 8.85
C TYR A 47 18.12 -4.01 8.72
N ALA A 48 19.42 -3.76 8.62
CA ALA A 48 19.96 -2.43 8.40
C ALA A 48 20.29 -2.26 6.90
N PHE A 49 19.56 -1.39 6.21
CA PHE A 49 19.71 -1.18 4.77
C PHE A 49 20.76 -0.12 4.44
N LYS A 50 21.29 -0.17 3.22
CA LYS A 50 22.25 0.82 2.73
C LYS A 50 21.52 2.10 2.31
N ARG A 51 21.97 3.26 2.78
CA ARG A 51 21.57 4.54 2.21
C ARG A 51 22.09 4.66 0.77
N LEU A 52 21.17 4.78 -0.17
CA LEU A 52 21.46 4.93 -1.60
C LEU A 52 21.86 6.38 -1.91
N GLU A 53 23.10 6.76 -1.61
CA GLU A 53 23.66 8.06 -2.03
C GLU A 53 24.27 8.02 -3.44
N LYS A 54 24.38 9.19 -4.09
CA LYS A 54 24.91 9.38 -5.46
C LYS A 54 26.12 8.48 -5.74
N ALA A 55 25.98 7.59 -6.72
CA ALA A 55 27.12 6.88 -7.30
C ALA A 55 28.13 7.91 -7.83
N LYS A 56 29.22 8.14 -7.08
CA LYS A 56 30.35 8.94 -7.57
C LYS A 56 30.93 8.18 -8.76
N GLY A 57 30.80 8.77 -9.94
CA GLY A 57 31.10 8.12 -11.21
C GLY A 57 32.46 7.42 -11.24
N LYS A 58 32.43 6.14 -11.61
CA LYS A 58 33.43 5.45 -12.42
C LYS A 58 32.89 4.09 -12.88
N ASP A 59 32.92 3.91 -14.20
CA ASP A 59 32.73 2.68 -14.98
C ASP A 59 31.49 1.83 -14.72
N LEU A 60 30.43 2.12 -15.49
CA LEU A 60 29.43 1.12 -15.87
C LEU A 60 30.07 0.17 -16.89
N ALA A 61 30.82 -0.82 -16.39
CA ALA A 61 31.01 -2.05 -17.13
C ALA A 61 29.66 -2.76 -17.21
N LEU A 62 29.17 -2.96 -18.44
CA LEU A 62 28.05 -3.82 -18.77
C LEU A 62 28.24 -5.18 -18.09
N GLN A 63 27.45 -5.46 -17.05
CA GLN A 63 27.37 -6.79 -16.46
C GLN A 63 26.11 -7.49 -16.96
N GLU A 64 26.31 -8.72 -17.37
CA GLU A 64 25.48 -9.54 -18.24
C GLU A 64 24.09 -9.90 -17.67
N CYS A 65 23.20 -10.23 -18.61
CA CYS A 65 21.86 -10.79 -18.40
C CYS A 65 21.89 -12.07 -17.56
N GLY A 66 21.85 -11.94 -16.23
CA GLY A 66 21.45 -12.97 -15.28
C GLY A 66 20.21 -12.50 -14.51
N GLU A 67 19.32 -13.41 -14.14
CA GLU A 67 18.22 -13.08 -13.22
C GLU A 67 18.81 -12.44 -11.95
N PRO A 68 18.27 -11.31 -11.47
CA PRO A 68 18.79 -10.65 -10.29
C PRO A 68 18.75 -11.63 -9.11
N PRO A 69 19.83 -11.73 -8.30
CA PRO A 69 19.79 -12.55 -7.10
C PRO A 69 18.63 -12.05 -6.23
N VAL A 70 17.77 -12.99 -5.79
CA VAL A 70 16.68 -12.68 -4.85
C VAL A 70 17.26 -11.88 -3.69
N SER A 71 16.72 -10.69 -3.42
CA SER A 71 17.22 -9.85 -2.34
C SER A 71 17.08 -10.60 -1.01
N PHE A 72 18.06 -10.44 -0.13
CA PHE A 72 18.00 -11.06 1.20
C PHE A 72 16.74 -10.59 1.97
N LEU A 73 16.28 -9.36 1.73
CA LEU A 73 15.07 -8.80 2.34
C LEU A 73 13.81 -9.58 1.93
N ASP A 74 13.66 -9.93 0.64
CA ASP A 74 12.52 -10.72 0.16
C ASP A 74 12.44 -12.08 0.87
N SER A 75 13.58 -12.77 0.97
CA SER A 75 13.65 -14.06 1.65
C SER A 75 13.35 -13.93 3.15
N LEU A 76 13.80 -12.85 3.78
CA LEU A 76 13.50 -12.56 5.19
C LEU A 76 12.00 -12.30 5.41
N ILE A 77 11.38 -11.43 4.59
CA ILE A 77 9.95 -11.12 4.71
C ILE A 77 9.12 -12.39 4.54
N LEU A 78 9.35 -13.15 3.48
CA LEU A 78 8.57 -14.35 3.18
C LEU A 78 8.78 -15.45 4.21
N GLY A 79 10.03 -15.70 4.61
CA GLY A 79 10.36 -16.71 5.62
C GLY A 79 9.72 -16.41 6.98
N GLU A 80 9.84 -15.16 7.46
CA GLU A 80 9.22 -14.76 8.72
C GLU A 80 7.68 -14.76 8.62
N TRP A 81 7.11 -14.32 7.50
CA TRP A 81 5.66 -14.33 7.28
C TRP A 81 5.07 -15.75 7.27
N GLU A 82 5.72 -16.69 6.57
CA GLU A 82 5.33 -18.11 6.54
C GLU A 82 5.44 -18.78 7.92
N GLU A 83 6.46 -18.44 8.70
CA GLU A 83 6.60 -18.91 10.07
C GLU A 83 5.40 -18.50 10.95
N ARG A 84 4.96 -17.24 10.85
CA ARG A 84 3.75 -16.76 11.55
C ARG A 84 2.48 -17.42 11.03
N MET A 85 2.46 -17.83 9.75
CA MET A 85 1.34 -18.58 9.18
C MET A 85 1.25 -19.98 9.78
N GLN A 86 2.39 -20.68 9.86
CA GLN A 86 2.48 -22.00 10.49
C GLN A 86 2.07 -21.97 11.97
N ARG A 87 2.33 -20.85 12.65
CA ARG A 87 1.88 -20.59 14.03
C ARG A 87 0.41 -20.21 14.17
N GLY A 88 -0.29 -19.97 13.07
CA GLY A 88 -1.72 -19.67 13.05
C GLY A 88 -2.08 -18.27 13.52
N LEU A 89 -1.19 -17.29 13.37
CA LEU A 89 -1.40 -15.90 13.83
C LEU A 89 -2.32 -15.06 12.90
N PHE A 90 -2.66 -15.59 11.73
CA PHE A 90 -3.55 -14.94 10.77
C PHE A 90 -5.01 -15.30 11.02
N ARG A 91 -5.92 -14.38 10.69
CA ARG A 91 -7.36 -14.58 10.91
C ARG A 91 -8.02 -15.56 9.95
N TYR A 92 -7.39 -15.83 8.81
CA TYR A 92 -7.78 -16.78 7.78
C TYR A 92 -6.57 -17.10 6.90
N ASP A 93 -6.68 -18.14 6.09
CA ASP A 93 -5.66 -18.52 5.11
C ASP A 93 -5.90 -17.79 3.79
N VAL A 94 -5.02 -16.85 3.46
CA VAL A 94 -5.09 -16.07 2.22
C VAL A 94 -4.62 -16.85 1.00
N THR A 95 -3.81 -17.89 1.18
CA THR A 95 -3.27 -18.67 0.06
C THR A 95 -4.32 -19.55 -0.63
N ALA A 96 -5.47 -19.70 0.02
CA ALA A 96 -6.64 -20.38 -0.52
C ALA A 96 -7.60 -19.45 -1.29
N CYS A 97 -7.33 -18.14 -1.33
CA CYS A 97 -8.18 -17.18 -2.03
C CYS A 97 -8.13 -17.39 -3.54
N GLU A 98 -9.30 -17.33 -4.18
CA GLU A 98 -9.40 -17.44 -5.63
C GLU A 98 -9.06 -16.10 -6.27
N THR A 99 -8.14 -16.11 -7.23
CA THR A 99 -7.71 -14.92 -7.98
C THR A 99 -7.83 -15.18 -9.48
N LYS A 100 -8.34 -14.18 -10.23
CA LYS A 100 -8.37 -14.20 -11.69
C LYS A 100 -8.09 -12.82 -12.27
N VAL A 101 -7.48 -12.80 -13.45
CA VAL A 101 -7.45 -11.59 -14.28
C VAL A 101 -8.80 -11.47 -14.99
N ILE A 102 -9.48 -10.35 -14.80
CA ILE A 102 -10.71 -10.00 -15.51
C ILE A 102 -10.36 -9.76 -16.98
N PRO A 103 -11.04 -10.45 -17.92
CA PRO A 103 -10.80 -10.23 -19.34
C PRO A 103 -11.15 -8.81 -19.79
N GLY A 104 -10.25 -8.18 -20.53
CA GLY A 104 -10.48 -6.88 -21.18
C GLY A 104 -9.18 -6.11 -21.43
N GLU A 105 -9.28 -4.80 -21.63
CA GLU A 105 -8.17 -3.92 -22.01
C GLU A 105 -7.22 -3.67 -20.83
N TYR A 106 -7.77 -3.49 -19.64
CA TYR A 106 -7.03 -3.08 -18.44
C TYR A 106 -6.41 -4.26 -17.69
N GLY A 107 -7.01 -5.44 -17.79
CA GLY A 107 -6.64 -6.65 -17.06
C GLY A 107 -6.71 -6.47 -15.54
N PHE A 108 -7.84 -5.93 -15.03
CA PHE A 108 -8.11 -5.85 -13.59
C PHE A 108 -7.98 -7.22 -12.93
N ILE A 109 -7.48 -7.26 -11.69
CA ILE A 109 -7.28 -8.52 -10.97
C ILE A 109 -8.40 -8.63 -9.94
N ALA A 110 -9.27 -9.63 -10.07
CA ALA A 110 -10.29 -9.94 -9.09
C ALA A 110 -9.77 -11.00 -8.13
N GLN A 111 -9.95 -10.80 -6.83
CA GLN A 111 -9.64 -11.78 -5.81
C GLN A 111 -10.80 -11.91 -4.83
N LEU A 112 -11.17 -13.14 -4.47
CA LEU A 112 -12.24 -13.43 -3.53
C LEU A 112 -11.70 -13.67 -2.11
N ASN A 113 -11.95 -12.72 -1.20
CA ASN A 113 -11.55 -12.79 0.21
C ASN A 113 -12.80 -12.88 1.12
N GLU A 114 -13.46 -14.04 1.11
CA GLU A 114 -14.62 -14.31 1.97
C GLU A 114 -14.26 -14.23 3.46
N GLY A 115 -15.17 -13.70 4.27
CA GLY A 115 -14.98 -13.63 5.73
C GLY A 115 -13.95 -12.60 6.22
N ARG A 116 -13.16 -11.98 5.33
CA ARG A 116 -12.22 -10.89 5.70
C ARG A 116 -12.94 -9.72 6.38
N HIS A 117 -14.12 -9.36 5.86
CA HIS A 117 -14.92 -8.24 6.37
C HIS A 117 -15.57 -8.52 7.73
N LEU A 118 -15.85 -9.79 8.06
CA LEU A 118 -16.47 -10.19 9.34
C LEU A 118 -15.59 -9.90 10.56
N LYS A 119 -14.29 -9.79 10.35
CA LYS A 119 -13.31 -9.48 11.41
C LYS A 119 -12.73 -8.07 11.26
N LYS A 120 -13.20 -7.27 10.30
CA LYS A 120 -12.70 -5.90 10.10
C LYS A 120 -13.13 -5.04 11.29
N ARG A 121 -12.17 -4.31 11.88
CA ARG A 121 -12.49 -3.36 12.95
C ARG A 121 -13.29 -2.20 12.37
N PRO A 122 -14.27 -1.65 13.12
CA PRO A 122 -14.93 -0.43 12.71
C PRO A 122 -13.93 0.73 12.70
N THR A 123 -14.15 1.69 11.82
CA THR A 123 -13.40 2.94 11.79
C THR A 123 -13.72 3.74 13.05
N GLU A 124 -12.72 3.99 13.90
CA GLU A 124 -12.90 4.69 15.19
C GLU A 124 -12.59 6.20 15.10
N PHE A 125 -12.16 6.72 13.94
CA PHE A 125 -11.84 8.13 13.72
C PHE A 125 -12.92 8.83 12.88
N ARG A 126 -12.91 10.16 12.91
CA ARG A 126 -13.89 10.97 12.16
C ARG A 126 -13.49 10.98 10.69
N VAL A 127 -14.44 11.05 9.77
CA VAL A 127 -14.12 11.02 8.32
C VAL A 127 -14.14 12.41 7.69
N ASP A 128 -14.13 13.46 8.52
CA ASP A 128 -14.10 14.88 8.11
C ASP A 128 -12.69 15.41 7.88
N LYS A 129 -11.67 14.80 8.50
CA LYS A 129 -10.29 15.27 8.42
C LYS A 129 -9.28 14.20 8.02
N VAL A 130 -8.42 14.55 7.08
CA VAL A 130 -7.24 13.77 6.69
C VAL A 130 -6.23 13.71 7.83
N LEU A 131 -5.96 14.86 8.48
CA LEU A 131 -5.07 14.94 9.63
C LEU A 131 -5.85 14.94 10.94
N GLN A 132 -5.58 13.96 11.79
CA GLN A 132 -6.13 13.85 13.14
C GLN A 132 -5.02 13.51 14.14
N PRO A 133 -5.09 14.04 15.37
CA PRO A 133 -4.13 13.68 16.41
C PRO A 133 -4.18 12.18 16.69
N PHE A 134 -3.03 11.60 17.00
CA PHE A 134 -2.94 10.22 17.47
C PHE A 134 -3.78 10.05 18.76
N ASP A 135 -4.44 8.91 18.89
CA ASP A 135 -5.27 8.58 20.05
C ASP A 135 -4.86 7.23 20.64
N GLN A 136 -4.21 7.27 21.80
CA GLN A 136 -3.73 6.07 22.50
C GLN A 136 -4.87 5.14 22.94
N ASN A 137 -6.10 5.65 23.08
CA ASN A 137 -7.24 4.86 23.53
C ASN A 137 -7.78 3.97 22.39
N LYS A 138 -7.68 4.43 21.14
CA LYS A 138 -8.08 3.66 19.96
C LYS A 138 -7.07 2.57 19.64
N PHE A 139 -7.43 1.67 18.73
CA PHE A 139 -6.45 0.70 18.25
C PHE A 139 -5.25 1.39 17.58
N ASN A 140 -4.04 0.93 17.93
CA ASN A 140 -2.78 1.40 17.35
C ASN A 140 -1.74 0.28 17.46
N PHE A 141 -0.65 0.37 16.69
CA PHE A 141 0.33 -0.72 16.61
C PHE A 141 1.16 -0.96 17.87
N THR A 142 1.19 -0.04 18.85
CA THR A 142 1.82 -0.33 20.15
C THR A 142 1.03 -1.35 20.98
N LYS A 143 -0.16 -1.76 20.50
CA LYS A 143 -1.05 -2.74 21.15
C LYS A 143 -0.96 -4.15 20.56
N VAL A 144 -0.15 -4.37 19.52
CA VAL A 144 0.08 -5.72 18.98
C VAL A 144 0.98 -6.54 19.92
N GLY A 145 0.91 -7.86 19.83
CA GLY A 145 1.86 -8.74 20.51
C GLY A 145 3.17 -8.84 19.72
N GLN A 146 4.29 -9.08 20.41
CA GLN A 146 5.61 -9.18 19.78
C GLN A 146 5.69 -10.34 18.76
N GLU A 147 4.85 -11.37 18.88
CA GLU A 147 4.75 -12.46 17.90
C GLU A 147 4.19 -12.03 16.53
N GLU A 148 3.50 -10.89 16.45
CA GLU A 148 3.04 -10.32 15.19
C GLU A 148 4.18 -9.56 14.46
N LEU A 149 5.29 -9.26 15.15
CA LEU A 149 6.45 -8.57 14.57
C LEU A 149 7.35 -9.54 13.81
N LEU A 150 7.93 -9.08 12.70
CA LEU A 150 8.89 -9.81 11.88
C LEU A 150 10.32 -9.38 12.19
N PHE A 151 10.64 -8.10 11.96
CA PHE A 151 11.98 -7.53 12.12
C PHE A 151 11.94 -6.00 12.27
N GLN A 152 13.04 -5.44 12.75
CA GLN A 152 13.35 -4.00 12.77
C GLN A 152 13.96 -3.62 11.41
N PHE A 153 13.59 -2.48 10.86
CA PHE A 153 14.05 -2.02 9.54
C PHE A 153 14.58 -0.59 9.62
N GLU A 154 15.90 -0.43 9.49
CA GLU A 154 16.58 0.84 9.78
C GLU A 154 17.73 1.12 8.79
N SER A 155 18.16 2.38 8.71
CA SER A 155 19.35 2.73 7.93
C SER A 155 20.61 2.23 8.63
N SER A 156 21.55 1.69 7.85
CA SER A 156 22.89 1.35 8.32
C SER A 156 23.75 2.59 8.51
N ASP A 157 24.50 2.66 9.60
CA ASP A 157 25.49 3.72 9.88
C ASP A 157 26.75 3.56 9.02
N ASP A 158 27.11 2.32 8.68
CA ASP A 158 28.36 1.98 7.99
C ASP A 158 28.22 1.99 6.46
N GLY A 159 27.03 2.29 5.93
CA GLY A 159 26.75 2.32 4.49
C GLY A 159 26.75 0.95 3.81
N GLU A 160 26.66 -0.13 4.58
CA GLU A 160 26.57 -1.51 4.10
C GLU A 160 25.33 -2.21 4.66
N VAL A 161 24.75 -3.13 3.89
CA VAL A 161 23.60 -3.92 4.34
C VAL A 161 24.07 -4.88 5.44
N GLN A 162 23.42 -4.82 6.61
CA GLN A 162 23.73 -5.67 7.76
C GLN A 162 22.47 -6.37 8.27
N PHE A 163 22.64 -7.58 8.78
CA PHE A 163 21.57 -8.34 9.41
C PHE A 163 21.98 -8.86 10.77
N PHE A 164 21.21 -8.52 11.79
CA PHE A 164 21.41 -8.95 13.16
C PHE A 164 20.23 -9.81 13.59
N PRO A 165 20.39 -11.14 13.75
CA PRO A 165 19.25 -12.02 14.01
C PRO A 165 18.57 -11.79 15.37
N ASN A 166 19.25 -11.13 16.32
CA ASN A 166 18.76 -10.90 17.68
C ASN A 166 19.19 -9.52 18.20
N ALA A 167 18.74 -8.45 17.55
CA ALA A 167 18.99 -7.09 18.02
C ALA A 167 17.99 -6.71 19.13
N PRO A 168 18.43 -5.96 20.16
CA PRO A 168 17.50 -5.38 21.13
C PRO A 168 16.56 -4.39 20.45
N ILE A 169 15.34 -4.25 20.96
CA ILE A 169 14.42 -3.18 20.54
C ILE A 169 14.73 -1.94 21.37
N ASP A 170 15.25 -0.90 20.72
CA ASP A 170 15.59 0.37 21.39
C ASP A 170 14.37 1.28 21.53
N VAL A 171 13.64 1.14 22.64
CA VAL A 171 12.40 1.90 22.87
C VAL A 171 12.62 3.41 22.83
N ASP A 172 13.79 3.90 23.25
CA ASP A 172 14.09 5.33 23.34
C ASP A 172 14.33 5.93 21.94
N ASN A 173 15.01 5.20 21.05
CA ASN A 173 15.21 5.60 19.66
C ASN A 173 14.01 5.29 18.76
N SER A 174 13.01 4.57 19.27
CA SER A 174 11.77 4.26 18.57
C SER A 174 12.00 3.66 17.17
N PRO A 175 12.41 2.38 17.08
CA PRO A 175 12.71 1.75 15.81
C PRO A 175 11.49 1.68 14.89
N SER A 176 11.77 1.54 13.60
CA SER A 176 10.75 1.20 12.62
C SER A 176 10.61 -0.32 12.52
N LEU A 177 9.37 -0.81 12.59
CA LEU A 177 9.09 -2.24 12.70
C LEU A 177 8.31 -2.75 11.48
N VAL A 178 8.61 -3.97 11.06
CA VAL A 178 7.82 -4.73 10.10
C VAL A 178 7.00 -5.77 10.86
N ALA A 179 5.70 -5.82 10.60
CA ALA A 179 4.75 -6.74 11.25
C ALA A 179 3.88 -7.45 10.22
N ILE A 180 3.30 -8.59 10.56
CA ILE A 180 2.28 -9.21 9.71
C ILE A 180 1.01 -8.36 9.69
N ASN A 181 0.33 -8.31 8.54
CA ASN A 181 -1.07 -7.94 8.55
C ASN A 181 -1.90 -9.19 8.91
N VAL A 182 -2.43 -9.24 10.14
CA VAL A 182 -3.25 -10.38 10.61
C VAL A 182 -4.54 -10.59 9.80
N SER A 183 -4.93 -9.64 8.93
CA SER A 183 -6.01 -9.77 7.93
C SER A 183 -5.46 -9.60 6.50
N PRO A 184 -4.58 -10.52 6.06
CA PRO A 184 -3.77 -10.36 4.87
C PRO A 184 -4.64 -10.33 3.61
N ILE A 185 -4.24 -9.50 2.64
CA ILE A 185 -4.95 -9.39 1.36
C ILE A 185 -4.38 -10.41 0.40
N GLU A 186 -3.06 -10.53 0.37
CA GLU A 186 -2.32 -11.48 -0.45
C GLU A 186 -1.15 -12.05 0.38
N TYR A 187 -0.49 -13.05 -0.16
CA TYR A 187 0.75 -13.65 0.32
C TYR A 187 1.83 -12.58 0.60
N GLY A 188 2.50 -12.75 1.76
CA GLY A 188 3.50 -11.80 2.25
C GLY A 188 2.93 -10.43 2.64
N HIS A 189 1.62 -10.30 2.93
CA HIS A 189 1.06 -9.02 3.37
C HIS A 189 1.60 -8.62 4.75
N VAL A 190 2.46 -7.61 4.76
CA VAL A 190 3.11 -7.00 5.93
C VAL A 190 2.75 -5.52 6.09
N LEU A 191 3.05 -4.98 7.26
CA LEU A 191 2.93 -3.59 7.63
C LEU A 191 4.31 -3.04 7.96
N LEU A 192 4.71 -1.94 7.34
CA LEU A 192 5.85 -1.13 7.78
C LEU A 192 5.32 -0.03 8.69
N ILE A 193 5.82 0.03 9.92
CA ILE A 193 5.38 0.95 10.96
C ILE A 193 6.58 1.83 11.35
N PRO A 194 6.72 3.02 10.75
CA PRO A 194 7.79 3.95 11.05
C PRO A 194 7.73 4.41 12.50
N ARG A 195 8.87 4.38 13.19
CA ARG A 195 9.09 4.89 14.55
C ARG A 195 7.91 4.62 15.50
N ILE A 196 7.68 3.35 15.77
CA ILE A 196 6.44 2.87 16.40
C ILE A 196 6.12 3.53 17.76
N PHE A 197 7.14 3.88 18.56
CA PHE A 197 6.95 4.44 19.90
C PHE A 197 6.76 5.97 19.89
N GLU A 198 7.07 6.66 18.79
CA GLU A 198 6.70 8.07 18.57
C GLU A 198 5.20 8.27 18.33
N CYS A 199 4.46 7.20 18.06
CA CYS A 199 3.01 7.23 17.88
C CYS A 199 2.57 8.23 16.80
N LEU A 200 3.29 8.26 15.68
CA LEU A 200 2.99 9.17 14.58
C LEU A 200 1.57 8.92 14.05
N PRO A 201 0.72 9.95 13.87
CA PRO A 201 -0.59 9.77 13.26
C PRO A 201 -0.44 9.33 11.79
N GLN A 202 -1.52 8.86 11.15
CA GLN A 202 -1.52 8.43 9.75
C GLN A 202 -1.35 9.64 8.81
N ARG A 203 -0.13 10.16 8.71
CA ARG A 203 0.29 11.31 7.90
C ARG A 203 1.63 11.02 7.24
N ILE A 204 1.87 11.56 6.06
CA ILE A 204 3.18 11.46 5.41
C ILE A 204 4.12 12.55 5.93
N ASP A 205 5.39 12.16 6.12
CA ASP A 205 6.56 13.01 6.29
C ASP A 205 7.73 12.45 5.46
N HIS A 206 8.74 13.29 5.20
CA HIS A 206 9.87 12.97 4.33
C HIS A 206 10.63 11.72 4.78
N GLU A 207 10.92 11.60 6.07
CA GLU A 207 11.71 10.49 6.61
C GLU A 207 10.97 9.16 6.47
N SER A 208 9.69 9.12 6.85
CA SER A 208 8.88 7.92 6.83
C SER A 208 8.57 7.45 5.41
N PHE A 209 8.41 8.39 4.47
CA PHE A 209 8.22 8.06 3.07
C PHE A 209 9.50 7.54 2.40
N LEU A 210 10.65 8.16 2.71
CA LEU A 210 11.95 7.67 2.26
C LEU A 210 12.23 6.25 2.78
N LEU A 211 11.88 5.96 4.04
CA LEU A 211 11.96 4.61 4.59
C LEU A 211 11.15 3.59 3.78
N ALA A 212 9.92 3.95 3.37
CA ALA A 212 9.09 3.09 2.53
C ALA A 212 9.70 2.86 1.14
N LEU A 213 10.26 3.90 0.51
CA LEU A 213 10.98 3.76 -0.76
C LEU A 213 12.21 2.85 -0.61
N HIS A 214 12.98 2.98 0.46
CA HIS A 214 14.09 2.07 0.74
C HIS A 214 13.63 0.63 0.88
N MET A 215 12.53 0.36 1.56
CA MET A 215 11.98 -1.00 1.66
C MET A 215 11.67 -1.60 0.28
N ALA A 216 11.06 -0.81 -0.61
CA ALA A 216 10.77 -1.24 -1.98
C ALA A 216 12.06 -1.48 -2.81
N ALA A 217 13.04 -0.60 -2.67
CA ALA A 217 14.32 -0.68 -3.37
C ALA A 217 15.16 -1.88 -2.92
N GLU A 218 15.25 -2.10 -1.60
CA GLU A 218 15.99 -3.22 -1.00
C GLU A 218 15.33 -4.56 -1.30
N ALA A 219 13.99 -4.62 -1.36
CA ALA A 219 13.28 -5.81 -1.80
C ALA A 219 13.66 -6.17 -3.24
N GLY A 220 13.90 -5.18 -4.10
CA GLY A 220 14.40 -5.39 -5.46
C GLY A 220 13.46 -6.22 -6.35
N ASN A 221 12.19 -6.31 -5.95
CA ASN A 221 11.19 -7.17 -6.59
C ASN A 221 10.03 -6.31 -7.13
N PRO A 222 9.77 -6.30 -8.45
CA PRO A 222 8.70 -5.49 -9.03
C PRO A 222 7.29 -5.97 -8.64
N TYR A 223 7.17 -7.18 -8.10
CA TYR A 223 5.90 -7.72 -7.61
C TYR A 223 5.63 -7.41 -6.14
N PHE A 224 6.61 -6.88 -5.41
CA PHE A 224 6.45 -6.33 -4.08
C PHE A 224 6.10 -4.85 -4.18
N ARG A 225 4.92 -4.48 -3.69
CA ARG A 225 4.41 -3.11 -3.74
C ARG A 225 4.13 -2.62 -2.35
N LEU A 226 4.38 -1.34 -2.11
CA LEU A 226 3.95 -0.67 -0.90
C LEU A 226 2.78 0.25 -1.22
N GLY A 227 1.81 0.30 -0.30
CA GLY A 227 0.61 1.08 -0.40
C GLY A 227 0.40 1.92 0.86
N TYR A 228 0.02 3.17 0.67
CA TYR A 228 -0.40 4.08 1.72
C TYR A 228 -1.83 4.56 1.47
N ASN A 229 -2.59 4.68 2.54
CA ASN A 229 -3.93 5.26 2.54
C ASN A 229 -3.91 6.41 3.56
N SER A 230 -4.37 7.60 3.18
CA SER A 230 -4.64 8.68 4.13
C SER A 230 -5.96 8.42 4.87
N LEU A 231 -6.19 9.10 6.00
CA LEU A 231 -7.57 9.19 6.52
C LEU A 231 -8.44 9.90 5.47
N GLY A 232 -9.68 9.46 5.33
CA GLY A 232 -10.58 9.90 4.23
C GLY A 232 -10.40 9.12 2.91
N ALA A 233 -9.30 8.37 2.75
CA ALA A 233 -9.02 7.51 1.59
C ALA A 233 -8.86 6.03 2.01
N PHE A 234 -9.80 5.57 2.85
CA PHE A 234 -9.90 4.18 3.35
C PHE A 234 -8.77 3.66 4.24
N ALA A 235 -7.90 4.50 4.79
CA ALA A 235 -7.17 4.12 6.01
C ALA A 235 -8.15 3.73 7.11
N THR A 236 -7.78 2.81 8.00
CA THR A 236 -8.65 2.37 9.12
C THR A 236 -7.98 2.50 10.49
N ILE A 237 -6.73 2.94 10.54
CA ILE A 237 -5.93 3.06 11.76
C ILE A 237 -5.23 4.41 11.71
N ASN A 238 -5.30 5.19 12.79
CA ASN A 238 -4.59 6.46 12.93
C ASN A 238 -3.25 6.28 13.67
N HIS A 239 -2.38 5.46 13.09
CA HIS A 239 -0.98 5.28 13.48
C HIS A 239 -0.25 5.01 12.17
N LEU A 240 0.74 5.84 11.83
CA LEU A 240 1.49 5.78 10.58
C LEU A 240 1.91 4.34 10.23
N HIS A 241 1.43 3.88 9.08
CA HIS A 241 1.84 2.61 8.51
C HIS A 241 1.71 2.63 6.99
N PHE A 242 2.59 1.85 6.36
CA PHE A 242 2.49 1.42 4.98
C PHE A 242 2.10 -0.06 4.96
N GLN A 243 1.34 -0.47 3.96
CA GLN A 243 1.00 -1.86 3.70
C GLN A 243 1.84 -2.37 2.55
N ALA A 244 2.26 -3.62 2.57
CA ALA A 244 2.99 -4.21 1.44
C ALA A 244 2.58 -5.67 1.24
N TYR A 245 2.56 -6.14 0.00
CA TYR A 245 2.42 -7.58 -0.30
C TYR A 245 3.00 -7.92 -1.67
N TYR A 246 3.11 -9.22 -1.94
CA TYR A 246 3.58 -9.75 -3.23
C TYR A 246 2.41 -10.16 -4.09
N LEU A 247 2.32 -9.66 -5.33
CA LEU A 247 1.42 -10.22 -6.33
C LEU A 247 2.15 -10.32 -7.66
N ALA A 248 2.33 -11.56 -8.13
CA ALA A 248 3.08 -11.91 -9.35
C ALA A 248 2.30 -11.58 -10.64
N ALA A 249 1.73 -10.37 -10.70
CA ALA A 249 1.06 -9.80 -11.85
C ALA A 249 1.25 -8.26 -11.82
N PRO A 250 1.46 -7.61 -12.97
CA PRO A 250 1.46 -6.15 -13.05
C PRO A 250 0.07 -5.61 -12.77
N PHE A 251 -0.06 -4.60 -11.91
CA PHE A 251 -1.36 -3.99 -11.69
C PHE A 251 -1.81 -3.23 -12.94
N PRO A 252 -3.13 -3.10 -13.18
CA PRO A 252 -3.68 -2.27 -14.24
C PRO A 252 -3.11 -0.87 -14.29
N ILE A 253 -2.92 -0.21 -13.14
CA ILE A 253 -2.40 1.16 -13.08
C ILE A 253 -0.97 1.27 -13.61
N GLU A 254 -0.13 0.25 -13.43
CA GLU A 254 1.26 0.21 -13.93
C GLU A 254 1.33 0.08 -15.46
N LYS A 255 0.25 -0.38 -16.09
CA LYS A 255 0.15 -0.51 -17.55
C LYS A 255 -0.48 0.72 -18.20
N ALA A 256 -1.10 1.59 -17.41
CA ALA A 256 -1.81 2.75 -17.94
C ALA A 256 -0.82 3.75 -18.55
N PRO A 257 -1.16 4.36 -19.70
CA PRO A 257 -0.29 5.35 -20.32
C PRO A 257 -0.16 6.58 -19.43
N THR A 258 0.99 7.26 -19.51
CA THR A 258 1.24 8.51 -18.80
C THR A 258 1.68 9.60 -19.77
N LYS A 259 1.40 10.85 -19.42
CA LYS A 259 1.88 12.03 -20.15
C LYS A 259 2.74 12.87 -19.22
N LYS A 260 4.02 13.04 -19.58
CA LYS A 260 4.93 13.89 -18.82
C LYS A 260 4.41 15.33 -18.82
N ILE A 261 4.39 15.96 -17.64
CA ILE A 261 3.93 17.35 -17.44
C ILE A 261 5.02 18.23 -16.83
N ALA A 262 5.97 17.66 -16.09
CA ALA A 262 7.08 18.40 -15.51
C ALA A 262 8.32 17.51 -15.29
N LYS A 263 9.45 18.17 -15.02
CA LYS A 263 10.66 17.54 -14.52
C LYS A 263 11.31 18.46 -13.48
N SER A 264 11.69 17.94 -12.33
CA SER A 264 12.41 18.70 -11.32
C SER A 264 13.88 18.89 -11.68
N ASN A 265 14.52 19.85 -11.02
CA ASN A 265 15.95 20.10 -11.14
C ASN A 265 16.77 18.88 -10.68
N ALA A 266 16.29 18.18 -9.66
CA ALA A 266 16.84 16.93 -9.16
C ALA A 266 16.49 15.69 -10.03
N GLY A 267 15.95 15.88 -11.24
CA GLY A 267 15.77 14.80 -12.20
C GLY A 267 14.49 13.99 -12.09
N VAL A 268 13.59 14.32 -11.14
CA VAL A 268 12.31 13.61 -10.96
C VAL A 268 11.34 14.02 -12.07
N LYS A 269 10.87 13.04 -12.83
CA LYS A 269 9.85 13.19 -13.86
C LYS A 269 8.47 13.09 -13.21
N ILE A 270 7.60 14.05 -13.51
CA ILE A 270 6.20 14.06 -13.06
C ILE A 270 5.32 13.92 -14.29
N SER A 271 4.41 12.95 -14.26
CA SER A 271 3.50 12.64 -15.36
C SER A 271 2.06 12.55 -14.86
N GLU A 272 1.10 12.92 -15.70
CA GLU A 272 -0.31 12.65 -15.48
C GLU A 272 -0.66 11.22 -15.94
N LEU A 273 -1.45 10.51 -15.15
CA LEU A 273 -1.99 9.20 -15.49
C LEU A 273 -3.16 9.34 -16.48
N LEU A 274 -3.10 8.63 -17.61
CA LEU A 274 -4.09 8.68 -18.67
C LEU A 274 -4.84 7.35 -18.82
N LYS A 275 -6.06 7.43 -19.36
CA LYS A 275 -6.90 6.25 -19.68
C LYS A 275 -7.02 5.29 -18.50
N TYR A 276 -7.26 5.82 -17.31
CA TYR A 276 -7.45 5.05 -16.09
C TYR A 276 -8.64 5.66 -15.32
N PRO A 277 -9.45 4.87 -14.57
CA PRO A 277 -10.67 5.40 -13.96
C PRO A 277 -10.39 6.42 -12.84
N VAL A 278 -9.21 6.35 -12.23
CA VAL A 278 -8.76 7.29 -11.19
C VAL A 278 -7.72 8.24 -11.77
N ARG A 279 -7.90 9.55 -11.57
CA ARG A 279 -6.92 10.56 -11.94
C ARG A 279 -5.78 10.59 -10.91
N GLY A 280 -4.56 10.75 -11.38
CA GLY A 280 -3.39 10.72 -10.52
C GLY A 280 -2.13 11.22 -11.19
N LEU A 281 -1.11 11.43 -10.37
CA LEU A 281 0.24 11.77 -10.79
C LEU A 281 1.16 10.58 -10.62
N VAL A 282 2.12 10.45 -11.52
CA VAL A 282 3.17 9.43 -11.51
C VAL A 282 4.52 10.13 -11.41
N PHE A 283 5.30 9.76 -10.40
CA PHE A 283 6.63 10.28 -10.11
C PHE A 283 7.66 9.19 -10.36
N GLU A 284 8.69 9.52 -11.15
CA GLU A 284 9.72 8.57 -11.58
C GLU A 284 11.10 9.24 -11.64
N GLY A 285 12.15 8.48 -11.37
CA GLY A 285 13.53 8.97 -11.48
C GLY A 285 13.99 9.77 -10.27
N GLY A 286 14.73 10.84 -10.49
CA GLY A 286 15.53 11.50 -9.46
C GLY A 286 17.01 11.17 -9.56
N ASP A 287 17.86 12.09 -9.14
CA ASP A 287 19.31 11.90 -9.01
C ASP A 287 19.64 10.90 -7.88
N THR A 288 18.81 10.90 -6.84
CA THR A 288 18.82 10.01 -5.69
C THR A 288 17.40 9.54 -5.35
N LEU A 289 17.30 8.48 -4.54
CA LEU A 289 16.00 8.03 -4.02
C LEU A 289 15.37 9.08 -3.09
N GLU A 290 16.20 9.87 -2.40
CA GLU A 290 15.78 10.96 -1.53
C GLU A 290 15.11 12.11 -2.33
N ASP A 291 15.60 12.42 -3.53
CA ASP A 291 14.96 13.43 -4.39
C ASP A 291 13.53 13.02 -4.77
N LEU A 292 13.34 11.74 -5.13
CA LEU A 292 12.01 11.18 -5.39
C LEU A 292 11.14 11.21 -4.13
N ALA A 293 11.70 10.79 -2.99
CA ALA A 293 11.00 10.77 -1.71
C ALA A 293 10.51 12.15 -1.29
N ASN A 294 11.36 13.17 -1.46
CA ASN A 294 11.09 14.53 -1.03
C ASN A 294 9.98 15.16 -1.87
N ILE A 295 10.07 15.06 -3.19
CA ILE A 295 9.05 15.63 -4.09
C ILE A 295 7.69 14.96 -3.89
N VAL A 296 7.65 13.64 -3.72
CA VAL A 296 6.38 12.95 -3.43
C VAL A 296 5.85 13.33 -2.04
N SER A 297 6.73 13.39 -1.04
CA SER A 297 6.36 13.82 0.31
C SER A 297 5.77 15.22 0.33
N ASP A 298 6.37 16.18 -0.38
CA ASP A 298 5.87 17.55 -0.49
C ASP A 298 4.47 17.59 -1.11
N ALA A 299 4.23 16.80 -2.17
CA ALA A 299 2.90 16.66 -2.76
C ALA A 299 1.89 16.06 -1.76
N CYS A 300 2.27 15.01 -1.03
CA CYS A 300 1.43 14.39 0.00
C CYS A 300 1.14 15.34 1.17
N ILE A 301 2.14 16.11 1.61
CA ILE A 301 2.04 17.12 2.66
C ILE A 301 1.09 18.24 2.22
N CYS A 302 1.17 18.68 0.96
CA CYS A 302 0.23 19.63 0.38
C CYS A 302 -1.21 19.10 0.45
N LEU A 303 -1.45 17.86 0.03
CA LEU A 303 -2.79 17.25 0.05
C LEU A 303 -3.35 17.13 1.47
N GLN A 304 -2.58 16.59 2.42
CA GLN A 304 -3.05 16.42 3.80
C GLN A 304 -3.30 17.76 4.52
N ASN A 305 -2.52 18.81 4.22
CA ASN A 305 -2.73 20.15 4.78
C ASN A 305 -3.96 20.84 4.20
N ASN A 306 -4.30 20.54 2.95
CA ASN A 306 -5.52 21.01 2.28
C ASN A 306 -6.73 20.10 2.49
N ASN A 307 -6.61 19.11 3.39
CA ASN A 307 -7.67 18.15 3.71
C ASN A 307 -8.19 17.37 2.50
N ILE A 308 -7.32 17.08 1.53
CA ILE A 308 -7.63 16.26 0.35
C ILE A 308 -7.17 14.84 0.64
N PRO A 309 -8.06 13.83 0.68
CA PRO A 309 -7.67 12.45 0.88
C PRO A 309 -6.91 11.90 -0.33
N TYR A 310 -6.00 10.97 -0.08
CA TYR A 310 -5.19 10.38 -1.15
C TYR A 310 -4.67 9.00 -0.77
N ASN A 311 -4.25 8.29 -1.80
CA ASN A 311 -3.52 7.05 -1.70
C ASN A 311 -2.18 7.17 -2.43
N VAL A 312 -1.21 6.36 -2.00
CA VAL A 312 0.08 6.25 -2.68
C VAL A 312 0.40 4.80 -2.95
N LEU A 313 0.76 4.47 -4.19
CA LEU A 313 1.33 3.17 -4.56
C LEU A 313 2.80 3.37 -4.93
N ILE A 314 3.69 2.64 -4.25
CA ILE A 314 5.10 2.51 -4.60
C ILE A 314 5.25 1.18 -5.35
N ALA A 315 5.72 1.26 -6.60
CA ALA A 315 5.85 0.14 -7.53
C ALA A 315 7.25 0.11 -8.16
N ASP A 316 7.50 -0.92 -8.98
CA ASP A 316 8.77 -1.15 -9.70
C ASP A 316 10.01 -1.01 -8.81
N SER A 317 9.98 -1.68 -7.65
CA SER A 317 11.07 -1.64 -6.66
C SER A 317 11.45 -0.22 -6.22
N GLY A 318 10.45 0.64 -6.01
CA GLY A 318 10.63 2.01 -5.52
C GLY A 318 10.94 3.05 -6.60
N LYS A 319 10.99 2.66 -7.88
CA LYS A 319 11.33 3.57 -8.99
C LYS A 319 10.14 4.38 -9.51
N GLN A 320 8.94 3.91 -9.23
CA GLN A 320 7.70 4.51 -9.72
C GLN A 320 6.72 4.68 -8.56
N VAL A 321 6.19 5.89 -8.42
CA VAL A 321 5.24 6.23 -7.36
C VAL A 321 3.99 6.86 -7.95
N PHE A 322 2.84 6.32 -7.63
CA PHE A 322 1.53 6.85 -8.01
C PHE A 322 0.91 7.58 -6.83
N LEU A 323 0.54 8.85 -7.03
CA LEU A 323 -0.23 9.65 -6.08
C LEU A 323 -1.64 9.84 -6.62
N LEU A 324 -2.63 9.40 -5.85
CA LEU A 324 -4.03 9.30 -6.27
C LEU A 324 -4.92 10.09 -5.30
N PRO A 325 -5.14 11.40 -5.53
CA PRO A 325 -6.12 12.18 -4.78
C PRO A 325 -7.53 11.64 -4.99
N GLN A 326 -8.30 11.53 -3.93
CA GLN A 326 -9.69 11.06 -3.96
C GLN A 326 -10.67 12.17 -3.55
N VAL A 327 -11.93 12.01 -3.98
CA VAL A 327 -13.03 12.77 -3.37
C VAL A 327 -13.15 12.41 -1.88
N GLN A 328 -13.55 13.37 -1.04
CA GLN A 328 -13.82 13.07 0.37
C GLN A 328 -14.95 12.04 0.46
N ILE A 329 -14.78 10.99 1.27
CA ILE A 329 -15.79 9.95 1.46
C ILE A 329 -16.24 9.94 2.92
N PHE A 330 -17.41 10.50 3.25
CA PHE A 330 -18.08 10.16 4.53
C PHE A 330 -18.74 8.79 4.42
N LEU A 331 -18.12 7.75 5.00
CA LEU A 331 -18.86 6.52 5.26
C LEU A 331 -19.78 6.78 6.45
N ASP A 332 -21.03 7.16 6.18
CA ASP A 332 -22.02 7.40 7.22
C ASP A 332 -22.63 6.07 7.65
N ASN A 333 -22.39 5.66 8.91
CA ASN A 333 -23.23 4.68 9.57
C ASN A 333 -24.58 5.36 9.85
N HIS A 334 -25.57 5.06 9.00
CA HIS A 334 -26.98 5.44 9.13
C HIS A 334 -27.39 5.90 10.54
N SER A 335 -27.48 7.21 10.79
CA SER A 335 -28.36 7.76 11.85
C SER A 335 -28.48 9.29 11.94
N SER A 336 -27.65 10.11 11.29
CA SER A 336 -27.59 11.55 11.67
C SER A 336 -27.82 12.59 10.56
N PHE A 337 -27.97 12.20 9.30
CA PHE A 337 -27.98 13.17 8.19
C PHE A 337 -29.30 13.96 7.98
N GLU A 338 -30.43 13.50 8.50
CA GLU A 338 -31.72 14.20 8.30
C GLU A 338 -31.82 15.59 8.97
N LYS A 339 -30.88 15.94 9.86
CA LYS A 339 -30.92 17.21 10.62
C LYS A 339 -30.05 18.33 10.09
N ILE A 340 -29.24 18.11 9.04
CA ILE A 340 -28.34 19.17 8.54
C ILE A 340 -29.10 20.07 7.55
N SER A 341 -29.43 21.28 8.02
CA SER A 341 -30.33 22.21 7.34
C SER A 341 -29.77 22.77 6.02
N LYS A 342 -30.71 23.22 5.18
CA LYS A 342 -30.54 23.92 3.89
C LYS A 342 -29.51 25.09 3.90
N ILE A 343 -29.17 25.64 5.07
CA ILE A 343 -28.18 26.71 5.22
C ILE A 343 -26.74 26.19 5.11
N PHE A 344 -26.47 24.95 5.55
CA PHE A 344 -25.16 24.32 5.38
C PHE A 344 -24.81 24.14 3.89
N ARG A 345 -25.84 23.85 3.07
CA ARG A 345 -25.76 23.73 1.60
C ARG A 345 -25.49 25.05 0.86
N LEU A 346 -25.73 26.20 1.50
CA LEU A 346 -25.55 27.51 0.87
C LEU A 346 -24.21 28.17 1.26
N LEU A 347 -23.63 27.77 2.40
CA LEU A 347 -22.34 28.27 2.88
C LEU A 347 -21.15 27.50 2.29
N MET A 348 -21.31 26.21 1.95
CA MET A 348 -20.33 25.43 1.17
C MET A 348 -20.52 25.67 -0.32
N ARG A 349 -20.27 26.90 -0.77
CA ARG A 349 -20.27 27.22 -2.21
C ARG A 349 -19.02 26.62 -2.86
N LEU A 350 -19.29 25.68 -3.78
CA LEU A 350 -18.57 25.35 -5.03
C LEU A 350 -17.82 24.00 -5.05
N ASP A 351 -18.55 23.00 -5.52
CA ASP A 351 -18.11 21.84 -6.34
C ASP A 351 -17.27 20.72 -5.71
N GLU A 352 -17.62 20.28 -4.50
CA GLU A 352 -17.07 19.06 -3.90
C GLU A 352 -18.11 17.93 -3.93
N GLN A 353 -18.19 17.18 -5.04
CA GLN A 353 -18.99 15.94 -5.03
C GLN A 353 -18.33 14.90 -4.11
N CYS A 354 -18.70 14.94 -2.84
CA CYS A 354 -18.36 13.95 -1.84
C CYS A 354 -19.06 12.62 -2.16
N TYR A 355 -18.34 11.48 -2.15
CA TYR A 355 -18.95 10.16 -2.40
C TYR A 355 -20.11 9.88 -1.44
N ALA A 356 -20.03 10.38 -0.21
CA ALA A 356 -21.10 10.27 0.77
C ALA A 356 -22.34 11.12 0.46
N GLU A 357 -22.14 12.28 -0.16
CA GLU A 357 -23.25 13.10 -0.63
C GLU A 357 -23.94 12.39 -1.80
N LYS A 358 -23.17 11.81 -2.75
CA LYS A 358 -23.74 10.94 -3.79
C LYS A 358 -24.49 9.76 -3.19
N GLN A 359 -23.96 9.12 -2.12
CA GLN A 359 -24.65 8.06 -1.40
C GLN A 359 -25.95 8.53 -0.75
N ALA A 360 -25.92 9.67 -0.06
CA ALA A 360 -27.07 10.26 0.63
C ALA A 360 -28.15 10.77 -0.35
N LEU A 361 -27.75 11.18 -1.56
CA LEU A 361 -28.63 11.61 -2.64
C LEU A 361 -29.18 10.43 -3.46
N GLY A 362 -28.70 9.20 -3.22
CA GLY A 362 -29.08 8.01 -4.00
C GLY A 362 -28.51 8.03 -5.44
N GLU A 363 -27.47 8.81 -5.67
CA GLU A 363 -26.80 8.96 -6.97
C GLU A 363 -25.72 7.87 -7.19
N VAL A 364 -25.28 7.20 -6.12
CA VAL A 364 -24.46 5.99 -6.23
C VAL A 364 -25.35 4.79 -6.54
N ASP A 365 -25.02 4.04 -7.58
CA ASP A 365 -25.76 2.83 -7.96
C ASP A 365 -25.84 1.86 -6.76
N ALA A 366 -27.06 1.44 -6.44
CA ALA A 366 -27.36 0.48 -5.38
C ALA A 366 -26.57 -0.84 -5.55
N GLU A 367 -26.30 -1.28 -6.78
CA GLU A 367 -25.47 -2.45 -7.04
C GLU A 367 -24.00 -2.22 -6.62
N LEU A 368 -23.49 -0.99 -6.76
CA LEU A 368 -22.13 -0.62 -6.35
C LEU A 368 -21.98 -0.65 -4.83
N LEU A 369 -22.96 -0.12 -4.10
CA LEU A 369 -23.00 -0.11 -2.64
C LEU A 369 -23.04 -1.53 -2.05
N ASP A 370 -23.76 -2.43 -2.73
CA ASP A 370 -23.92 -3.82 -2.32
C ASP A 370 -22.63 -4.64 -2.49
N THR A 371 -21.71 -4.24 -3.37
CA THR A 371 -20.38 -4.88 -3.50
C THR A 371 -19.53 -4.74 -2.24
N GLN A 372 -19.77 -3.68 -1.45
CA GLN A 372 -19.00 -3.30 -0.26
C GLN A 372 -17.47 -3.19 -0.49
N VAL A 373 -17.01 -3.02 -1.73
CA VAL A 373 -15.59 -2.82 -2.01
C VAL A 373 -15.18 -1.45 -1.46
N ASN A 374 -14.06 -1.42 -0.75
CA ASN A 374 -13.47 -0.16 -0.30
C ASN A 374 -12.36 0.17 -1.31
N PRO A 375 -12.48 1.22 -2.13
CA PRO A 375 -11.43 1.61 -3.06
C PRO A 375 -10.23 2.24 -2.35
N ALA A 376 -9.52 1.43 -1.56
CA ALA A 376 -8.23 1.77 -0.99
C ALA A 376 -7.13 1.60 -2.06
N VAL A 377 -5.87 1.84 -1.68
CA VAL A 377 -4.72 1.81 -2.59
C VAL A 377 -4.66 0.56 -3.48
N TRP A 378 -5.03 -0.62 -2.97
CA TRP A 378 -4.96 -1.86 -3.73
C TRP A 378 -6.02 -1.92 -4.84
N GLU A 379 -7.26 -1.60 -4.48
CA GLU A 379 -8.39 -1.59 -5.40
C GLU A 379 -8.25 -0.51 -6.47
N ILE A 380 -7.91 0.73 -6.08
CA ILE A 380 -7.69 1.81 -7.06
C ILE A 380 -6.51 1.57 -7.97
N SER A 381 -5.55 0.73 -7.57
CA SER A 381 -4.44 0.34 -8.45
C SER A 381 -4.83 -0.81 -9.38
N GLY A 382 -5.98 -1.44 -9.12
CA GLY A 382 -6.60 -2.46 -9.98
C GLY A 382 -6.54 -3.88 -9.44
N HIS A 383 -6.18 -4.08 -8.17
CA HIS A 383 -6.39 -5.32 -7.44
C HIS A 383 -7.71 -5.27 -6.66
N MET A 384 -8.77 -5.77 -7.29
CA MET A 384 -10.15 -5.77 -6.79
C MET A 384 -10.36 -6.88 -5.76
N VAL A 385 -10.31 -6.54 -4.47
CA VAL A 385 -10.57 -7.48 -3.36
C VAL A 385 -12.08 -7.57 -3.11
N LEU A 386 -12.69 -8.61 -3.65
CA LEU A 386 -14.12 -8.89 -3.61
C LEU A 386 -14.47 -9.77 -2.41
N LYS A 387 -15.67 -9.56 -1.86
CA LYS A 387 -16.10 -10.20 -0.60
C LYS A 387 -17.11 -11.32 -0.80
N ARG A 388 -17.81 -11.34 -1.94
CA ARG A 388 -18.90 -12.27 -2.24
C ARG A 388 -18.57 -13.05 -3.50
N LYS A 389 -18.88 -14.36 -3.48
CA LYS A 389 -18.67 -15.24 -4.63
C LYS A 389 -19.36 -14.71 -5.90
N LYS A 390 -20.58 -14.19 -5.76
CA LYS A 390 -21.35 -13.58 -6.86
C LYS A 390 -20.58 -12.44 -7.54
N ASP A 391 -20.10 -11.46 -6.76
CA ASP A 391 -19.35 -10.32 -7.30
C ASP A 391 -18.07 -10.78 -8.01
N TYR A 392 -17.41 -11.82 -7.48
CA TYR A 392 -16.23 -12.40 -8.08
C TYR A 392 -16.53 -13.10 -9.41
N GLU A 393 -17.58 -13.91 -9.46
CA GLU A 393 -17.99 -14.62 -10.68
C GLU A 393 -18.39 -13.63 -11.79
N GLU A 394 -19.16 -12.59 -11.43
CA GLU A 394 -19.68 -11.56 -12.32
C GLU A 394 -18.72 -10.38 -12.55
N ALA A 395 -17.50 -10.42 -11.99
CA ALA A 395 -16.52 -9.35 -12.09
C ALA A 395 -16.18 -9.02 -13.56
N SER A 396 -16.32 -7.74 -13.91
CA SER A 396 -16.05 -7.20 -15.25
C SER A 396 -15.26 -5.89 -15.16
N GLU A 397 -14.53 -5.55 -16.22
CA GLU A 397 -13.79 -4.28 -16.25
C GLU A 397 -14.72 -3.07 -16.20
N ALA A 398 -15.91 -3.16 -16.81
CA ALA A 398 -16.91 -2.11 -16.75
C ALA A 398 -17.35 -1.83 -15.30
N ASN A 399 -17.58 -2.88 -14.50
CA ASN A 399 -17.96 -2.73 -13.09
C ASN A 399 -16.81 -2.17 -12.25
N ALA A 400 -15.57 -2.65 -12.46
CA ALA A 400 -14.39 -2.12 -11.78
C ALA A 400 -14.15 -0.65 -12.14
N TRP A 401 -14.20 -0.31 -13.42
CA TRP A 401 -14.05 1.05 -13.92
C TRP A 401 -15.08 1.99 -13.29
N ARG A 402 -16.36 1.61 -13.31
CA ARG A 402 -17.44 2.41 -12.73
C ARG A 402 -17.20 2.64 -11.24
N LEU A 403 -16.81 1.60 -10.50
CA LEU A 403 -16.54 1.70 -9.07
C LEU A 403 -15.41 2.69 -8.76
N LEU A 404 -14.31 2.58 -9.48
CA LEU A 404 -13.13 3.40 -9.24
C LEU A 404 -13.33 4.85 -9.71
N ALA A 405 -14.12 5.06 -10.77
CA ALA A 405 -14.45 6.40 -11.25
C ALA A 405 -15.26 7.22 -10.22
N GLU A 406 -16.04 6.57 -9.34
CA GLU A 406 -16.82 7.27 -8.31
C GLU A 406 -15.96 7.94 -7.23
N VAL A 407 -14.74 7.43 -7.01
CA VAL A 407 -13.81 8.01 -6.03
C VAL A 407 -12.76 8.92 -6.64
N SER A 408 -12.73 9.00 -7.97
CA SER A 408 -11.85 9.89 -8.72
C SER A 408 -12.33 11.33 -8.63
N LEU A 409 -11.38 12.27 -8.64
CA LEU A 409 -11.71 13.68 -8.76
C LEU A 409 -12.29 13.99 -10.15
N SER A 410 -13.18 15.00 -10.20
CA SER A 410 -13.56 15.61 -11.48
C SER A 410 -12.33 16.21 -12.17
N GLU A 411 -12.41 16.43 -13.48
CA GLU A 411 -11.31 17.01 -14.25
C GLU A 411 -10.89 18.39 -13.70
N ALA A 412 -11.86 19.28 -13.52
CA ALA A 412 -11.63 20.62 -12.98
C ALA A 412 -11.01 20.56 -11.58
N ARG A 413 -11.52 19.69 -10.70
CA ARG A 413 -10.96 19.56 -9.35
C ARG A 413 -9.55 18.97 -9.37
N PHE A 414 -9.28 18.03 -10.26
CA PHE A 414 -7.93 17.48 -10.43
C PHE A 414 -6.94 18.53 -10.94
N GLU A 415 -7.35 19.41 -11.85
CA GLU A 415 -6.53 20.55 -12.30
C GLU A 415 -6.21 21.52 -11.16
N GLU A 416 -7.20 21.85 -10.31
CA GLU A 416 -6.98 22.67 -9.11
C GLU A 416 -6.00 22.01 -8.13
N VAL A 417 -6.19 20.70 -7.87
CA VAL A 417 -5.32 19.94 -6.97
C VAL A 417 -3.90 19.85 -7.53
N ASN A 418 -3.74 19.67 -8.84
CA ASN A 418 -2.44 19.71 -9.48
C ASN A 418 -1.80 21.08 -9.30
N ALA A 419 -2.53 22.19 -9.50
CA ALA A 419 -1.98 23.53 -9.27
C ALA A 419 -1.47 23.72 -7.83
N LEU A 420 -2.21 23.24 -6.83
CA LEU A 420 -1.79 23.26 -5.42
C LEU A 420 -0.50 22.44 -5.18
N ILE A 421 -0.45 21.21 -5.70
CA ILE A 421 0.74 20.36 -5.61
C ILE A 421 1.93 21.06 -6.27
N PHE A 422 1.74 21.58 -7.48
CA PHE A 422 2.79 22.26 -8.23
C PHE A 422 3.29 23.52 -7.54
N GLU A 423 2.42 24.29 -6.87
CA GLU A 423 2.83 25.43 -6.04
C GLU A 423 3.70 24.98 -4.86
N ALA A 424 3.31 23.89 -4.19
CA ALA A 424 4.06 23.35 -3.05
C ALA A 424 5.46 22.84 -3.44
N ILE A 425 5.59 22.12 -4.57
CA ILE A 425 6.88 21.58 -5.03
C ILE A 425 7.72 22.61 -5.82
N ALA A 426 7.09 23.57 -6.51
CA ALA A 426 7.79 24.64 -7.26
C ALA A 426 8.37 25.71 -6.34
N SER A 427 7.85 25.84 -5.12
CA SER A 427 8.48 26.64 -4.07
C SER A 427 9.93 26.22 -3.79
N PHE A 428 10.35 25.06 -4.30
CA PHE A 428 11.70 24.56 -4.19
C PHE A 428 12.40 24.27 -5.54
N GLU A 429 11.83 23.55 -6.54
CA GLU A 429 12.70 23.04 -7.64
C GLU A 429 12.05 22.60 -8.99
N LEU A 430 11.41 23.48 -9.79
CA LEU A 430 10.88 23.07 -11.11
C LEU A 430 11.32 23.93 -12.31
N GLU A 431 11.73 23.26 -13.41
CA GLU A 431 11.72 23.80 -14.77
C GLU A 431 10.42 23.36 -15.49
N VAL A 432 9.48 24.30 -15.68
CA VAL A 432 8.28 24.05 -16.49
C VAL A 432 8.65 24.22 -17.96
N LYS A 433 8.86 23.12 -18.69
CA LYS A 433 8.97 23.18 -20.16
C LYS A 433 7.60 22.96 -20.78
N ALA A 434 7.05 24.03 -21.36
CA ALA A 434 5.91 23.95 -22.27
C ALA A 434 6.38 23.30 -23.58
N GLU A 435 6.32 21.97 -23.67
CA GLU A 435 6.56 21.25 -24.92
C GLU A 435 5.25 21.12 -25.70
N THR A 436 5.22 21.76 -26.87
CA THR A 436 4.16 21.65 -27.86
C THR A 436 4.10 20.22 -28.42
N SER A 437 2.97 19.56 -28.20
CA SER A 437 2.41 18.40 -28.93
C SER A 437 3.34 17.64 -29.89
N GLU A 438 4.17 16.74 -29.34
CA GLU A 438 4.48 15.47 -30.01
C GLU A 438 4.23 14.36 -28.99
N GLU A 439 3.31 13.45 -29.33
CA GLU A 439 2.84 12.37 -28.46
C GLU A 439 3.95 11.34 -28.21
N GLU A 440 4.78 11.53 -27.18
CA GLU A 440 5.51 10.41 -26.56
C GLU A 440 4.60 9.67 -25.58
N VAL A 441 3.64 8.91 -26.11
CA VAL A 441 2.90 7.90 -25.36
C VAL A 441 3.79 6.68 -25.22
N ASN A 442 4.33 6.43 -24.03
CA ASN A 442 5.03 5.19 -23.73
C ASN A 442 4.03 4.02 -23.68
N ALA A 443 3.89 3.30 -24.79
CA ALA A 443 3.23 2.00 -24.84
C ALA A 443 4.28 0.89 -24.65
N ALA A 444 4.09 0.03 -23.65
CA ALA A 444 4.91 -1.15 -23.44
C ALA A 444 4.78 -2.11 -24.64
N LYS A 445 5.73 -2.07 -25.58
CA LYS A 445 5.81 -3.03 -26.69
C LYS A 445 6.50 -4.30 -26.19
N SER A 446 5.73 -5.35 -25.94
CA SER A 446 6.25 -6.71 -25.82
C SER A 446 6.84 -7.15 -27.17
N LYS A 447 8.17 -7.22 -27.26
CA LYS A 447 8.84 -7.84 -28.41
C LYS A 447 8.74 -9.37 -28.25
N ALA A 448 7.72 -9.98 -28.85
CA ALA A 448 7.70 -11.42 -29.06
C ALA A 448 8.84 -11.80 -30.03
N ARG A 449 9.80 -12.61 -29.55
CA ARG A 449 10.74 -13.34 -30.42
C ARG A 449 10.00 -14.54 -31.04
N PRO A 450 10.22 -14.89 -32.32
CA PRO A 450 9.54 -16.02 -32.93
C PRO A 450 10.09 -17.31 -32.35
N ALA A 451 9.20 -18.15 -31.82
CA ALA A 451 9.52 -19.51 -31.43
C ALA A 451 9.92 -20.32 -32.67
N LYS A 452 11.10 -20.95 -32.62
CA LYS A 452 11.52 -21.94 -33.61
C LYS A 452 10.57 -23.14 -33.55
N ALA A 453 10.03 -23.52 -34.70
CA ALA A 453 9.25 -24.73 -34.88
C ALA A 453 10.08 -25.96 -34.48
N MET A 454 9.57 -26.79 -33.57
CA MET A 454 10.08 -28.14 -33.34
C MET A 454 9.12 -29.14 -33.99
N VAL A 455 9.69 -29.91 -34.92
CA VAL A 455 9.05 -30.94 -35.73
C VAL A 455 8.72 -32.15 -34.86
N ALA A 456 7.56 -32.75 -35.13
CA ALA A 456 7.08 -33.98 -34.50
C ALA A 456 8.01 -35.17 -34.76
N GLY A 457 8.41 -35.86 -33.70
CA GLY A 457 9.10 -37.15 -33.73
C GLY A 457 8.45 -38.10 -32.73
N THR A 458 7.77 -39.12 -33.25
CA THR A 458 7.22 -40.26 -32.53
C THR A 458 8.33 -41.18 -32.02
N GLN A 459 8.23 -41.66 -30.77
CA GLN A 459 8.76 -42.96 -30.30
C GLN A 459 8.22 -43.20 -28.88
N GLU A 460 7.17 -44.00 -28.74
CA GLU A 460 7.20 -45.44 -28.43
C GLU A 460 7.64 -45.77 -26.99
N CYS A 461 6.67 -46.35 -26.30
CA CYS A 461 6.69 -46.90 -24.96
C CYS A 461 7.50 -48.20 -24.95
N LEU A 462 8.46 -48.33 -24.03
CA LEU A 462 9.01 -49.61 -23.62
C LEU A 462 9.19 -49.62 -22.10
N VAL A 463 8.25 -50.28 -21.44
CA VAL A 463 8.41 -50.90 -20.13
C VAL A 463 9.44 -52.02 -20.28
N LEU A 464 10.34 -52.19 -19.31
CA LEU A 464 10.74 -53.51 -18.78
C LEU A 464 11.66 -53.36 -17.54
N GLN A 465 11.12 -53.89 -16.44
CA GLN A 465 11.71 -54.46 -15.21
C GLN A 465 12.77 -53.70 -14.41
#